data_AF-A0A662G005-F1
#
_entry.id   AF-A0A662G005-F1
#
_cell.length_a   1.000
_cell.length_b   1.000
_cell.length_c   1.000
_cell.angle_alpha   90.00
_cell.angle_beta   90.00
_cell.angle_gamma   90.00
#
_symmetry.space_group_name_H-M   'P 1'
#
loop_
_entity.id
_entity.type
_entity.pdbx_description
1 polymer ?
#
loop_
_entity_poly.entity_id
_entity_poly.type
_entity_poly.pdbx_seq_one_letter_code
_entity_poly.pdbx_strand_id
1 'polypeptide(L)'
;TIRKKLQSVGIKVFLLVMDEVTPEYLDNITWVDAFISTACPRLAFEDLSSYRRPVLNPGEVKYIIKPDLSTYELSNSLIYSLKDFQ
;
A
#
# COMPACT_ATOMS: atom_id res chain seq x y z
N THR A 1 -7.91 -11.55 -0.60
CA THR A 1 -7.73 -10.25 0.09
C THR A 1 -6.25 -9.90 0.14
N ILE A 2 -5.89 -8.61 0.04
CA ILE A 2 -4.50 -8.09 0.06
C ILE A 2 -3.67 -8.69 1.20
N ARG A 3 -4.20 -8.64 2.43
CA ARG A 3 -3.57 -9.22 3.62
C ARG A 3 -3.14 -10.68 3.43
N LYS A 4 -4.04 -11.54 2.94
CA LYS A 4 -3.75 -12.97 2.76
C LYS A 4 -2.63 -13.21 1.72
N LYS A 5 -2.65 -12.44 0.62
CA LYS A 5 -1.63 -12.57 -0.45
C LYS A 5 -0.24 -12.15 0.03
N LEU A 6 -0.15 -11.05 0.79
CA LEU A 6 1.12 -10.61 1.39
C LEU A 6 1.61 -11.61 2.45
N GLN A 7 0.71 -12.13 3.28
CA GLN A 7 1.06 -13.16 4.26
C GLN A 7 1.54 -14.46 3.60
N SER A 8 0.99 -14.85 2.43
CA SER A 8 1.45 -16.05 1.72
C SER A 8 2.88 -15.96 1.17
N VAL A 9 3.42 -14.75 1.02
CA VAL A 9 4.84 -14.51 0.66
C VAL A 9 5.71 -14.16 1.87
N GLY A 10 5.21 -14.40 3.09
CA GLY A 10 5.99 -14.22 4.33
C GLY A 10 5.99 -12.80 4.90
N ILE A 11 5.19 -11.87 4.35
CA ILE A 11 5.12 -10.49 4.85
C ILE A 11 4.18 -10.42 6.07
N LYS A 12 4.65 -9.80 7.15
CA LYS A 12 3.84 -9.55 8.34
C LYS A 12 2.92 -8.34 8.09
N VAL A 13 1.61 -8.56 8.16
CA VAL A 13 0.60 -7.53 7.86
C VAL A 13 -0.26 -7.23 9.07
N PHE A 14 -0.47 -5.95 9.32
CA PHE A 14 -1.31 -5.42 10.38
C PHE A 14 -2.41 -4.56 9.77
N LEU A 15 -3.62 -4.64 10.33
CA LEU A 15 -4.73 -3.78 9.92
C LEU A 15 -4.74 -2.56 10.83
N LEU A 16 -4.59 -1.39 10.23
CA LEU A 16 -4.72 -0.10 10.90
C LEU A 16 -6.06 0.50 10.49
N VAL A 17 -6.83 0.99 11.47
CA VAL A 17 -8.10 1.66 11.25
C VAL A 17 -8.02 3.02 11.91
N MET A 18 -8.26 4.06 11.13
CA MET A 18 -8.23 5.46 11.55
C MET A 18 -9.24 6.25 10.72
N ASP A 19 -9.77 7.32 11.30
CA ASP A 19 -10.70 8.22 10.62
C ASP A 19 -9.95 9.18 9.68
N GLU A 20 -8.87 9.78 10.18
CA GLU A 20 -7.97 10.65 9.43
C GLU A 20 -6.57 10.04 9.35
N VAL A 21 -5.98 10.10 8.15
CA VAL A 21 -4.61 9.67 7.88
C VAL A 21 -3.74 10.92 7.70
N THR A 22 -2.79 11.14 8.61
CA THR A 22 -1.80 12.21 8.51
C THR A 22 -0.39 11.64 8.53
N PRO A 23 0.61 12.33 7.93
CA PRO A 23 2.00 11.90 8.00
C PRO A 23 2.51 11.72 9.44
N GLU A 24 2.10 12.60 10.36
CA GLU A 24 2.50 12.54 11.77
C GLU A 24 2.00 11.28 12.48
N TYR A 25 0.76 10.85 12.20
CA TYR A 25 0.24 9.59 12.71
C TYR A 25 0.98 8.38 12.16
N LEU A 26 1.31 8.38 10.86
CA LEU A 26 2.07 7.29 10.25
C LEU A 26 3.54 7.26 10.72
N ASP A 27 4.15 8.41 10.96
CA ASP A 27 5.53 8.53 11.45
C ASP A 27 5.70 7.92 12.84
N ASN A 28 4.69 8.06 13.70
CA ASN A 28 4.64 7.45 15.03
C ASN A 28 4.56 5.92 14.99
N ILE A 29 4.18 5.32 13.86
CA ILE A 29 4.16 3.87 13.66
C ILE A 29 5.54 3.44 13.16
N THR A 30 6.44 3.19 14.11
CA THR A 30 7.85 2.94 13.81
C THR A 30 8.21 1.48 13.52
N TRP A 31 7.26 0.57 13.74
CA TRP A 31 7.46 -0.88 13.67
C TRP A 31 7.04 -1.52 12.35
N VAL A 32 6.69 -0.72 11.34
CA VAL A 32 6.41 -1.17 9.96
C VAL A 32 7.37 -0.53 8.97
N ASP A 33 7.62 -1.24 7.87
CA ASP A 33 8.50 -0.77 6.79
C ASP A 33 7.75 0.07 5.75
N ALA A 34 6.46 -0.19 5.54
CA ALA A 34 5.61 0.48 4.56
C ALA A 34 4.13 0.41 4.94
N PHE A 35 3.33 1.29 4.32
CA PHE A 35 1.88 1.34 4.45
C PHE A 35 1.21 1.02 3.11
N ILE A 36 0.02 0.42 3.19
CA ILE A 36 -0.88 0.27 2.04
C ILE A 36 -2.16 1.01 2.38
N SER A 37 -2.44 2.11 1.68
CA SER A 37 -3.67 2.87 1.84
C SER A 37 -4.81 2.17 1.12
N THR A 38 -5.78 1.63 1.84
CA THR A 38 -7.04 1.13 1.28
C THR A 38 -8.16 2.17 1.34
N ALA A 39 -7.81 3.42 1.63
CA ALA A 39 -8.73 4.55 1.75
C ALA A 39 -8.70 5.38 0.45
N CYS A 40 -8.58 6.71 0.57
CA CYS A 40 -8.43 7.59 -0.59
C CYS A 40 -7.05 7.38 -1.25
N PRO A 41 -7.00 7.03 -2.55
CA PRO A 41 -5.73 6.76 -3.23
C PRO A 41 -4.85 8.00 -3.41
N ARG A 42 -5.40 9.21 -3.26
CA ARG A 42 -4.64 10.47 -3.31
C ARG A 42 -3.52 10.53 -2.27
N LEU A 43 -3.70 9.85 -1.12
CA LEU A 43 -2.70 9.82 -0.05
C LEU A 43 -1.36 9.25 -0.52
N ALA A 44 -1.38 8.24 -1.40
CA ALA A 44 -0.18 7.62 -1.93
C ALA A 44 0.45 8.40 -3.11
N PHE A 45 -0.08 9.58 -3.48
CA PHE A 45 0.39 10.33 -4.67
C PHE A 45 0.65 11.82 -4.44
N GLU A 46 -0.16 12.53 -3.64
CA GLU A 46 -0.14 14.00 -3.64
C GLU A 46 1.00 14.61 -2.80
N ASP A 47 1.45 13.95 -1.74
CA ASP A 47 2.50 14.47 -0.87
C ASP A 47 3.46 13.37 -0.40
N LEU A 48 4.09 12.72 -1.38
CA LEU A 48 5.07 11.67 -1.12
C LEU A 48 6.26 12.16 -0.28
N SER A 49 6.60 13.45 -0.35
CA SER A 49 7.67 14.07 0.44
C SER A 49 7.39 14.09 1.94
N SER A 50 6.13 14.15 2.34
CA SER A 50 5.75 14.22 3.75
C SER A 50 5.81 12.86 4.46
N TYR A 51 5.84 11.75 3.74
CA TYR A 51 5.90 10.42 4.34
C TYR A 51 7.34 9.92 4.45
N ARG A 52 7.78 9.59 5.67
CA ARG A 52 9.12 9.00 5.87
C ARG A 52 9.22 7.54 5.43
N ARG A 53 8.08 6.88 5.27
CA ARG A 53 7.96 5.48 4.85
C ARG A 53 7.09 5.39 3.60
N PRO A 54 7.33 4.42 2.71
CA PRO A 54 6.50 4.24 1.52
C PRO A 54 5.02 4.06 1.88
N VAL A 55 4.15 4.80 1.20
CA VAL A 55 2.69 4.62 1.23
C VAL A 55 2.26 4.19 -0.17
N LEU A 56 1.73 2.98 -0.26
CA LEU A 56 1.37 2.34 -1.53
C LEU A 56 -0.14 2.28 -1.68
N ASN A 57 -0.60 2.26 -2.93
CA ASN A 57 -1.98 1.94 -3.25
C ASN A 57 -2.19 0.42 -3.39
N PRO A 58 -3.43 -0.07 -3.30
CA PRO A 58 -3.74 -1.50 -3.35
C PRO A 58 -3.31 -2.18 -4.64
N GLY A 59 -3.37 -1.47 -5.78
CA GLY A 59 -2.99 -2.01 -7.08
C GLY A 59 -1.48 -2.29 -7.20
N GLU A 60 -0.67 -1.69 -6.34
CA GLU A 60 0.79 -1.84 -6.35
C GLU A 60 1.26 -3.10 -5.62
N VAL A 61 0.39 -3.72 -4.82
CA VAL A 61 0.68 -4.94 -4.04
C VAL A 61 1.18 -6.08 -4.93
N LYS A 62 0.73 -6.16 -6.19
CA LYS A 62 1.17 -7.18 -7.15
C LYS A 62 2.68 -7.08 -7.43
N TYR A 63 3.25 -5.88 -7.41
CA TYR A 63 4.68 -5.64 -7.62
C TYR A 63 5.52 -5.95 -6.37
N ILE A 64 4.90 -6.01 -5.18
CA ILE A 64 5.56 -6.51 -3.97
C ILE A 64 5.67 -8.04 -4.02
N ILE A 65 4.58 -8.70 -4.41
CA ILE A 65 4.49 -10.16 -4.48
C ILE A 65 5.36 -10.73 -5.60
N LYS A 66 5.33 -10.09 -6.77
CA LYS A 66 6.16 -10.42 -7.92
C LYS A 66 6.94 -9.16 -8.33
N PRO A 67 8.18 -8.99 -7.83
CA PRO A 67 9.00 -7.83 -8.11
C PRO A 67 9.38 -7.74 -9.60
N ASP A 68 8.52 -7.11 -10.38
CA ASP A 68 8.72 -6.85 -11.79
C ASP A 68 8.12 -5.49 -12.14
N LEU A 69 8.96 -4.46 -12.05
CA LEU A 69 8.58 -3.08 -12.35
C LEU A 69 8.58 -2.76 -13.84
N SER A 70 9.02 -3.68 -14.71
CA SER A 70 8.98 -3.47 -16.17
C SER A 70 7.55 -3.34 -16.70
N THR A 71 6.58 -3.85 -15.94
CA THR A 71 5.14 -3.79 -16.22
C THR A 71 4.41 -2.76 -15.35
N TYR A 72 5.14 -1.84 -14.71
CA TYR A 72 4.53 -0.80 -13.89
C TYR A 72 3.85 0.26 -14.76
N GLU A 73 2.59 0.52 -14.46
CA GLU A 73 1.84 1.64 -15.03
C GLU A 73 1.11 2.37 -13.91
N LEU A 74 1.09 3.71 -13.95
CA LEU A 74 0.41 4.51 -12.93
C LEU A 74 -1.10 4.20 -12.88
N SER A 75 -1.69 3.90 -14.03
CA SER A 75 -3.07 3.40 -14.16
C SER A 75 -3.34 2.22 -13.23
N ASN A 76 -2.37 1.32 -13.07
CA ASN A 76 -2.50 0.11 -12.26
C ASN A 76 -2.49 0.36 -10.76
N SER A 77 -1.96 1.49 -10.31
CA SER A 77 -1.86 1.81 -8.88
C SER A 77 -3.26 2.07 -8.27
N LEU A 78 -4.16 2.67 -9.05
CA LEU A 78 -5.55 2.95 -8.66
C LEU A 78 -6.51 1.76 -8.78
N ILE A 79 -6.13 0.70 -9.49
CA ILE A 79 -7.05 -0.37 -9.85
C ILE A 79 -7.42 -1.21 -8.63
N TYR A 80 -8.63 -0.97 -8.11
CA TYR A 80 -9.36 -1.85 -7.20
C TYR A 80 -10.05 -2.99 -7.97
N SER A 81 -9.36 -3.66 -8.89
CA SER A 81 -9.97 -4.81 -9.57
C SER A 81 -9.94 -6.00 -8.62
N LEU A 82 -11.07 -6.30 -7.98
CA LEU A 82 -11.30 -7.53 -7.20
C LEU A 82 -11.01 -8.80 -8.01
N LYS A 83 -11.00 -8.72 -9.35
CA LYS A 83 -10.64 -9.82 -10.26
C LYS A 83 -9.14 -10.09 -10.33
N ASP A 84 -8.29 -9.10 -10.02
CA ASP A 84 -6.83 -9.29 -9.93
C ASP A 84 -6.45 -10.00 -8.60
N PHE A 85 -7.45 -10.19 -7.73
CA PHE A 85 -7.35 -10.91 -6.46
C PHE A 85 -7.88 -12.35 -6.50
N GLN A 86 -8.37 -12.81 -7.65
CA GLN A 86 -8.86 -14.16 -7.89
C GLN A 86 -7.77 -15.04 -8.52
#